data_AF-A0A7V9C1A3-F1
#
_entry.id   AF-A0A7V9C1A3-F1
#
_cell.length_a   1.000
_cell.length_b   1.000
_cell.length_c   1.000
_cell.angle_alpha   90.00
_cell.angle_beta   90.00
_cell.angle_gamma   90.00
#
_symmetry.space_group_name_H-M   'P 1'
#
loop_
_entity.id
_entity.type
_entity.pdbx_description
1 polymer ?
#
loop_
_entity_poly.entity_id
_entity_poly.type
_entity_poly.pdbx_seq_one_letter_code
_entity_poly.pdbx_strand_id
1 'polypeptide(L)'
;MDAYLLGQYLGDGHLARHRRNVFRLRITTCDEYPDIRAECEAAVRAVMPGKQVGRLPKAGCTDVSCYSKHWPCLFPQHGKGMKHGRPIMLLRWQERIAYDLHPELLIRGLIHSDGCRCINRVTSRTESGPNTYEYPRYFFTNVSGHIRGIFLGACRRLGIDYHYNQPTSISIARRESVALLDSFVGPKS
;
A
#
# COMPACT_ATOMS: atom_id res chain seq x y z
N MET A 1 0.57 11.33 11.98
CA MET A 1 0.04 10.38 10.97
C MET A 1 1.19 9.52 10.52
N ASP A 2 0.92 8.25 10.29
CA ASP A 2 1.90 7.26 9.85
C ASP A 2 1.76 7.03 8.33
N ALA A 3 2.87 7.06 7.58
CA ALA A 3 2.86 6.93 6.11
C ALA A 3 2.54 5.51 5.64
N TYR A 4 2.95 4.49 6.40
CA TYR A 4 2.58 3.10 6.13
C TYR A 4 1.08 2.89 6.27
N LEU A 5 0.47 3.42 7.34
CA LEU A 5 -0.98 3.37 7.55
C LEU A 5 -1.73 4.13 6.46
N LEU A 6 -1.17 5.22 5.92
CA LEU A 6 -1.75 5.88 4.75
C LEU A 6 -1.80 4.94 3.55
N GLY A 7 -0.70 4.26 3.23
CA GLY A 7 -0.66 3.30 2.13
C GLY A 7 -1.71 2.20 2.29
N GLN A 8 -1.73 1.56 3.46
CA GLN A 8 -2.74 0.54 3.80
C GLN A 8 -4.18 1.09 3.71
N TYR A 9 -4.41 2.34 4.14
CA TYR A 9 -5.71 2.97 4.02
C TYR A 9 -6.12 3.19 2.57
N LEU A 10 -5.19 3.63 1.72
CA LEU A 10 -5.45 3.94 0.33
C LEU A 10 -5.75 2.68 -0.49
N GLY A 11 -5.10 1.55 -0.21
CA GLY A 11 -5.44 0.28 -0.84
C GLY A 11 -6.66 -0.37 -0.22
N ASP A 12 -6.46 -1.09 0.89
CA ASP A 12 -7.48 -1.97 1.49
C ASP A 12 -8.35 -1.30 2.57
N GLY A 13 -8.06 -0.04 2.89
CA GLY A 13 -8.76 0.67 3.95
C GLY A 13 -10.07 1.33 3.55
N HIS A 14 -10.97 1.51 4.51
CA HIS A 14 -12.09 2.45 4.39
C HIS A 14 -12.54 2.96 5.77
N LEU A 15 -13.21 4.11 5.78
CA LEU A 15 -13.90 4.63 6.96
C LEU A 15 -15.40 4.38 6.82
N ALA A 16 -15.99 3.79 7.85
CA ALA A 16 -17.44 3.65 7.98
C ALA A 16 -17.94 4.53 9.13
N ARG A 17 -18.98 5.32 8.88
CA ARG A 17 -19.64 6.11 9.92
C ARG A 17 -20.39 5.18 10.88
N HIS A 18 -20.32 5.49 12.16
CA HIS A 18 -20.95 4.74 13.25
C HIS A 18 -21.76 5.69 14.15
N ARG A 19 -22.49 5.14 15.13
CA ARG A 19 -23.31 5.93 16.07
C ARG A 19 -22.48 7.02 16.76
N ARG A 20 -23.13 8.12 17.13
CA ARG A 20 -22.52 9.25 17.88
C ARG A 20 -21.33 9.91 17.16
N ASN A 21 -21.39 9.98 15.82
CA ASN A 21 -20.37 10.59 14.94
C ASN A 21 -18.96 9.98 15.10
N VAL A 22 -18.89 8.72 15.52
CA VAL A 22 -17.64 7.95 15.55
C VAL A 22 -17.44 7.32 14.18
N PHE A 23 -16.19 7.19 13.76
CA PHE A 23 -15.83 6.46 12.54
C PHE A 23 -15.09 5.18 12.92
N ARG A 24 -15.35 4.12 12.17
CA ARG A 24 -14.57 2.88 12.21
C ARG A 24 -13.62 2.87 11.03
N LEU A 25 -12.32 2.93 11.29
CA LEU A 25 -11.32 2.50 10.32
C LEU A 25 -11.40 0.98 10.19
N ARG A 26 -11.42 0.47 8.96
CA ARG A 26 -11.21 -0.95 8.65
C ARG A 26 -10.16 -1.05 7.57
N ILE A 27 -9.22 -1.96 7.75
CA ILE A 27 -8.22 -2.36 6.76
C ILE A 27 -8.28 -3.88 6.70
N THR A 28 -8.59 -4.43 5.54
CA THR A 28 -8.62 -5.87 5.31
C THR A 28 -7.20 -6.35 5.03
N THR A 29 -6.72 -7.39 5.71
CA THR A 29 -5.39 -7.99 5.46
C THR A 29 -5.54 -9.46 5.18
N CYS A 30 -4.84 -10.00 4.18
CA CYS A 30 -4.85 -11.44 3.87
C CYS A 30 -4.29 -12.25 5.04
N ASP A 31 -4.88 -13.42 5.32
CA ASP A 31 -4.42 -14.26 6.42
C ASP A 31 -3.08 -14.97 6.10
N GLU A 32 -2.71 -15.09 4.83
CA GLU A 32 -1.42 -15.60 4.35
C GLU A 32 -0.23 -14.71 4.74
N TYR A 33 -0.48 -13.45 5.11
CA TYR A 33 0.55 -12.45 5.45
C TYR A 33 0.37 -11.92 6.88
N PRO A 34 0.59 -12.76 7.91
CA PRO A 34 0.43 -12.38 9.31
C PRO A 34 1.31 -11.20 9.74
N ASP A 35 2.49 -11.01 9.15
CA ASP A 35 3.37 -9.90 9.53
C ASP A 35 2.84 -8.56 9.02
N ILE A 36 2.30 -8.52 7.78
CA ILE A 36 1.60 -7.35 7.25
C ILE A 36 0.44 -6.94 8.17
N ARG A 37 -0.31 -7.91 8.69
CA ARG A 37 -1.40 -7.66 9.65
C ARG A 37 -0.86 -7.09 10.96
N ALA A 38 0.22 -7.67 11.51
CA ALA A 38 0.83 -7.19 12.74
C ALA A 38 1.36 -5.75 12.60
N GLU A 39 2.02 -5.44 11.48
CA GLU A 39 2.51 -4.11 11.15
C GLU A 39 1.36 -3.09 10.97
N CYS A 40 0.28 -3.50 10.31
CA CYS A 40 -0.94 -2.69 10.18
C CYS A 40 -1.52 -2.33 11.56
N GLU A 41 -1.60 -3.29 12.47
CA GLU A 41 -2.08 -3.01 13.83
C GLU A 41 -1.13 -2.11 14.62
N ALA A 42 0.18 -2.30 14.49
CA ALA A 42 1.18 -1.45 15.12
C ALA A 42 1.03 0.01 14.64
N ALA A 43 0.85 0.21 13.33
CA ALA A 43 0.64 1.53 12.75
C ALA A 43 -0.67 2.18 13.23
N VAL A 44 -1.76 1.41 13.35
CA VAL A 44 -3.00 1.92 13.96
C VAL A 44 -2.80 2.32 15.43
N ARG A 45 -2.08 1.53 16.23
CA ARG A 45 -1.80 1.84 17.65
C ARG A 45 -0.93 3.08 17.80
N ALA A 46 0.08 3.24 16.93
CA ALA A 46 0.94 4.42 16.92
C ALA A 46 0.15 5.71 16.60
N VAL A 47 -0.79 5.62 15.67
CA VAL A 47 -1.63 6.77 15.26
C VAL A 47 -2.75 7.07 16.25
N MET A 48 -3.31 6.06 16.91
CA MET A 48 -4.34 6.21 17.94
C MET A 48 -3.92 5.60 19.28
N PRO A 49 -2.99 6.23 20.01
CA PRO A 49 -2.56 5.75 21.32
C PRO A 49 -3.73 5.58 22.28
N GLY A 50 -3.75 4.46 23.00
CA GLY A 50 -4.80 4.14 23.98
C GLY A 50 -6.16 3.75 23.37
N LYS A 51 -6.30 3.66 22.04
CA LYS A 51 -7.49 3.07 21.42
C LYS A 51 -7.32 1.58 21.19
N GLN A 52 -8.42 0.84 21.40
CA GLN A 52 -8.45 -0.58 21.12
C GLN A 52 -8.42 -0.81 19.60
N VAL A 53 -7.49 -1.67 19.17
CA VAL A 53 -7.45 -2.24 17.82
C VAL A 53 -8.14 -3.59 17.87
N GLY A 54 -9.22 -3.74 17.10
CA GLY A 54 -9.98 -4.97 17.00
C GLY A 54 -9.60 -5.76 15.74
N ARG A 55 -9.63 -7.08 15.85
CA ARG A 55 -9.48 -8.04 14.75
C ARG A 55 -10.84 -8.69 14.48
N LEU A 56 -11.26 -8.75 13.23
CA LEU A 56 -12.46 -9.50 12.83
C LEU A 56 -12.10 -10.46 11.69
N PRO A 57 -11.93 -11.77 11.98
CA PRO A 57 -11.67 -12.77 10.96
C PRO A 57 -12.81 -12.88 9.95
N LYS A 58 -12.45 -13.17 8.70
CA LYS A 58 -13.32 -13.49 7.57
C LYS A 58 -12.69 -14.66 6.80
N ALA A 59 -13.36 -15.15 5.76
CA ALA A 59 -12.78 -16.17 4.90
C ALA A 59 -11.52 -15.63 4.20
N GLY A 60 -10.35 -16.19 4.53
CA GLY A 60 -9.04 -15.90 3.93
C GLY A 60 -8.44 -14.53 4.28
N CYS A 61 -9.08 -13.73 5.13
CA CYS A 61 -8.58 -12.42 5.52
C CYS A 61 -9.10 -11.99 6.90
N THR A 62 -8.44 -11.03 7.51
CA THR A 62 -8.82 -10.45 8.79
C THR A 62 -8.94 -8.93 8.66
N ASP A 63 -10.04 -8.35 9.16
CA ASP A 63 -10.16 -6.89 9.29
C ASP A 63 -9.42 -6.42 10.54
N VAL A 64 -8.43 -5.55 10.36
CA VAL A 64 -7.90 -4.68 11.40
C VAL A 64 -8.80 -3.45 11.51
N SER A 65 -9.28 -3.12 12.70
CA SER A 65 -10.20 -2.00 12.88
C SER A 65 -10.01 -1.21 14.16
N CYS A 66 -10.35 0.07 14.11
CA CYS A 66 -10.26 0.96 15.27
C CYS A 66 -11.30 2.08 15.17
N TYR A 67 -11.85 2.49 16.31
CA TYR A 67 -12.90 3.52 16.39
C TYR A 67 -12.34 4.85 16.89
N SER A 68 -12.61 5.92 16.16
CA SER A 68 -12.26 7.29 16.56
C SER A 68 -13.12 8.32 15.83
N LYS A 69 -13.35 9.47 16.46
CA LYS A 69 -13.94 10.63 15.78
C LYS A 69 -12.93 11.33 14.86
N HIS A 70 -11.64 11.09 15.06
CA HIS A 70 -10.56 11.79 14.36
C HIS A 70 -10.09 11.10 13.08
N TRP A 71 -10.60 9.91 12.74
CA TRP A 71 -10.21 9.26 11.49
C TRP A 71 -10.42 10.12 10.24
N PRO A 72 -11.52 10.88 10.08
CA PRO A 72 -11.67 11.79 8.94
C PRO A 72 -10.64 12.94 8.92
N CYS A 73 -10.10 13.34 10.07
CA CYS A 73 -9.04 14.35 10.13
C CYS A 73 -7.73 13.81 9.54
N LEU A 74 -7.47 12.51 9.72
CA LEU A 74 -6.27 11.83 9.24
C LEU A 74 -6.40 11.28 7.82
N PHE A 75 -7.62 10.90 7.44
CA PHE A 75 -7.96 10.41 6.12
C PHE A 75 -9.07 11.27 5.50
N PRO A 76 -8.75 12.53 5.15
CA PRO A 76 -9.68 13.45 4.50
C PRO A 76 -10.09 12.97 3.09
N GLN A 77 -9.41 11.95 2.55
CA GLN A 77 -9.79 11.23 1.34
C GLN A 77 -11.09 10.43 1.48
N HIS A 78 -11.64 10.32 2.70
CA HIS A 78 -12.97 9.76 2.92
C HIS A 78 -14.06 10.59 2.22
N GLY A 79 -15.05 9.91 1.64
CA GLY A 79 -16.14 10.53 0.92
C GLY A 79 -17.26 9.54 0.60
N LYS A 80 -18.28 9.99 -0.11
CA LYS A 80 -19.36 9.11 -0.61
C LYS A 80 -18.84 8.25 -1.78
N GLY A 81 -19.51 7.12 -2.02
CA GLY A 81 -19.23 6.23 -3.16
C GLY A 81 -17.93 5.44 -3.06
N MET A 82 -17.62 4.73 -4.15
CA MET A 82 -16.41 3.91 -4.28
C MET A 82 -15.15 4.77 -4.30
N LYS A 83 -14.06 4.28 -3.69
CA LYS A 83 -12.79 5.03 -3.54
C LYS A 83 -12.20 5.46 -4.89
N HIS A 84 -12.28 4.60 -5.91
CA HIS A 84 -11.77 4.89 -7.26
C HIS A 84 -12.68 5.81 -8.09
N GLY A 85 -13.92 6.03 -7.66
CA GLY A 85 -14.87 6.91 -8.34
C GLY A 85 -14.83 8.36 -7.84
N ARG A 86 -13.89 8.70 -6.94
CA ARG A 86 -13.79 10.05 -6.36
C ARG A 86 -12.36 10.59 -6.39
N PRO A 87 -12.18 11.92 -6.29
CA PRO A 87 -10.87 12.52 -6.07
C PRO A 87 -10.20 12.00 -4.80
N ILE A 88 -8.93 11.63 -4.91
CA ILE A 88 -8.09 11.22 -3.79
C ILE A 88 -6.83 12.08 -3.85
N MET A 89 -6.78 13.14 -3.05
CA MET A 89 -5.63 14.05 -3.02
C MET A 89 -5.05 14.07 -1.62
N LEU A 90 -3.73 14.10 -1.52
CA LEU A 90 -3.05 14.34 -0.25
C LEU A 90 -3.14 15.81 0.09
N LEU A 91 -3.39 16.12 1.37
CA LEU A 91 -3.20 17.48 1.87
C LEU A 91 -1.70 17.77 2.00
N ARG A 92 -1.30 19.05 1.99
CA ARG A 92 0.12 19.45 2.07
C ARG A 92 0.89 18.79 3.21
N TRP A 93 0.26 18.64 4.37
CA TRP A 93 0.89 17.99 5.52
C TRP A 93 1.02 16.47 5.33
N GLN A 94 0.10 15.82 4.60
CA GLN A 94 0.23 14.41 4.22
C GLN A 94 1.31 14.24 3.16
N GLU A 95 1.43 15.15 2.19
CA GLU A 95 2.52 15.14 1.21
C GLU A 95 3.89 15.25 1.89
N ARG A 96 4.05 16.19 2.85
CA ARG A 96 5.29 16.30 3.62
C ARG A 96 5.67 14.99 4.31
N ILE A 97 4.70 14.33 4.94
CA ILE A 97 4.95 13.05 5.63
C ILE A 97 5.23 11.93 4.61
N ALA A 98 4.43 11.83 3.57
CA ALA A 98 4.42 10.70 2.66
C ALA A 98 5.44 10.79 1.52
N TYR A 99 5.95 11.97 1.19
CA TYR A 99 6.92 12.18 0.10
C TYR A 99 8.26 12.68 0.60
N ASP A 100 8.28 13.56 1.60
CA ASP A 100 9.53 14.22 2.01
C ASP A 100 10.16 13.53 3.22
N LEU A 101 9.35 13.01 4.15
CA LEU A 101 9.85 12.38 5.38
C LEU A 101 9.93 10.86 5.28
N HIS A 102 8.88 10.22 4.76
CA HIS A 102 8.74 8.76 4.78
C HIS A 102 8.16 8.15 3.49
N PRO A 103 8.71 8.46 2.30
CA PRO A 103 8.27 7.85 1.04
C PRO A 103 8.39 6.32 1.02
N GLU A 104 9.40 5.75 1.69
CA GLU A 104 9.62 4.31 1.82
C GLU A 104 8.44 3.62 2.53
N LEU A 105 7.93 4.21 3.61
CA LEU A 105 6.80 3.67 4.36
C LEU A 105 5.49 3.79 3.57
N LEU A 106 5.28 4.88 2.83
CA LEU A 106 4.12 5.01 1.95
C LEU A 106 4.12 3.91 0.88
N ILE A 107 5.25 3.71 0.21
CA ILE A 107 5.42 2.66 -0.82
C ILE A 107 5.20 1.28 -0.21
N ARG A 108 5.80 1.00 0.95
CA ARG A 108 5.63 -0.28 1.66
C ARG A 108 4.15 -0.56 1.92
N GLY A 109 3.42 0.41 2.48
CA GLY A 109 1.98 0.26 2.74
C GLY A 109 1.17 0.02 1.46
N LEU A 110 1.46 0.75 0.38
CA LEU A 110 0.75 0.56 -0.89
C LEU A 110 1.06 -0.78 -1.56
N ILE A 111 2.30 -1.26 -1.48
CA ILE A 111 2.67 -2.59 -2.01
C ILE A 111 2.08 -3.71 -1.15
N HIS A 112 2.04 -3.53 0.17
CA HIS A 112 1.42 -4.49 1.08
C HIS A 112 -0.08 -4.67 0.80
N SER A 113 -0.80 -3.60 0.47
CA SER A 113 -2.21 -3.68 0.10
C SER A 113 -2.45 -4.13 -1.35
N ASP A 114 -1.97 -3.37 -2.34
CA ASP A 114 -2.35 -3.55 -3.75
C ASP A 114 -1.19 -3.99 -4.66
N GLY A 115 -0.05 -4.34 -4.06
CA GLY A 115 1.13 -4.78 -4.80
C GLY A 115 1.46 -6.26 -4.63
N CYS A 116 2.44 -6.71 -5.39
CA CYS A 116 3.06 -8.01 -5.21
C CYS A 116 4.53 -7.98 -5.62
N ARG A 117 5.28 -8.98 -5.16
CA ARG A 117 6.64 -9.27 -5.58
C ARG A 117 6.67 -10.68 -6.11
N CYS A 118 7.16 -10.88 -7.33
CA CYS A 118 7.30 -12.21 -7.92
C CYS A 118 8.66 -12.39 -8.60
N ILE A 119 9.02 -13.64 -8.86
CA ILE A 119 10.17 -13.96 -9.70
C ILE A 119 9.67 -14.10 -11.14
N ASN A 120 10.19 -13.26 -12.03
CA ASN A 120 9.93 -13.38 -13.46
C ASN A 120 10.98 -14.29 -14.10
N ARG A 121 10.55 -15.32 -14.84
CA ARG A 121 11.41 -16.24 -15.58
C ARG A 121 11.28 -15.94 -17.08
N VAL A 122 12.38 -15.64 -17.74
CA VAL A 122 12.43 -15.39 -19.19
C VAL A 122 13.36 -16.40 -19.83
N THR A 123 12.85 -17.17 -20.78
CA THR A 123 13.64 -18.14 -21.54
C THR A 123 13.86 -17.62 -22.95
N SER A 124 15.11 -17.49 -23.37
CA SER A 124 15.51 -17.16 -24.74
C SER A 124 16.21 -18.35 -25.40
N ARG A 125 16.12 -18.44 -26.73
CA ARG A 125 16.94 -19.39 -27.50
C ARG A 125 18.27 -18.73 -27.83
N THR A 126 19.36 -19.42 -27.52
CA THR A 126 20.73 -19.04 -27.89
C THR A 126 21.34 -20.13 -28.78
N GLU A 127 22.46 -19.84 -29.44
CA GLU A 127 23.21 -20.84 -30.22
C GLU A 127 23.65 -22.05 -29.37
N SER A 128 23.88 -21.83 -28.06
CA SER A 128 24.21 -22.86 -27.07
C SER A 128 23.00 -23.60 -26.47
N GLY A 129 21.78 -23.34 -26.95
CA GLY A 129 20.54 -23.91 -26.41
C GLY A 129 19.67 -22.90 -25.64
N PRO A 130 18.62 -23.35 -24.92
CA PRO A 130 17.75 -22.46 -24.16
C PRO A 130 18.49 -21.86 -22.95
N ASN A 131 18.48 -20.53 -22.84
CA ASN A 131 18.98 -19.80 -21.68
C ASN A 131 17.80 -19.24 -20.88
N THR A 132 17.72 -19.53 -19.57
CA THR A 132 16.66 -19.01 -18.70
C THR A 132 17.24 -18.02 -17.70
N TYR A 133 16.69 -16.82 -17.69
CA TYR A 133 17.05 -15.72 -16.80
C TYR A 133 15.91 -15.44 -15.82
N GLU A 134 16.23 -15.39 -14.54
CA GLU A 134 15.27 -15.09 -13.46
C GLU A 134 15.60 -13.76 -12.82
N TYR A 135 14.57 -12.95 -12.55
CA TYR A 135 14.74 -11.70 -11.83
C TYR A 135 13.51 -11.36 -11.00
N PRO A 136 13.70 -10.76 -9.80
CA PRO A 136 12.59 -10.26 -9.01
C PRO A 136 11.94 -9.04 -9.69
N ARG A 137 10.62 -8.94 -9.54
CA ARG A 137 9.82 -7.85 -10.08
C ARG A 137 8.71 -7.50 -9.09
N TYR A 138 8.47 -6.20 -8.91
CA TYR A 138 7.33 -5.69 -8.18
C TYR A 138 6.23 -5.24 -9.13
N PHE A 139 4.99 -5.42 -8.69
CA PHE A 139 3.82 -4.83 -9.31
C PHE A 139 3.02 -4.03 -8.29
N PHE A 140 2.38 -2.96 -8.74
CA PHE A 140 1.38 -2.21 -8.00
C PHE A 140 0.15 -2.00 -8.90
N THR A 141 -1.01 -2.51 -8.48
CA THR A 141 -2.22 -2.47 -9.30
C THR A 141 -3.36 -1.84 -8.53
N ASN A 142 -3.81 -0.65 -8.96
CA ASN A 142 -4.94 0.02 -8.32
C ASN A 142 -5.81 0.68 -9.38
N VAL A 143 -7.14 0.62 -9.24
CA VAL A 143 -8.09 1.20 -10.21
C VAL A 143 -8.09 2.74 -10.18
N SER A 144 -7.82 3.35 -9.02
CA SER A 144 -7.81 4.80 -8.88
C SER A 144 -6.54 5.41 -9.50
N GLY A 145 -6.71 6.22 -10.54
CA GLY A 145 -5.61 6.99 -11.14
C GLY A 145 -4.93 7.92 -10.15
N HIS A 146 -5.68 8.45 -9.18
CA HIS A 146 -5.14 9.29 -8.13
C HIS A 146 -4.23 8.52 -7.15
N ILE A 147 -4.61 7.31 -6.74
CA ILE A 147 -3.78 6.47 -5.85
C ILE A 147 -2.51 6.02 -6.60
N ARG A 148 -2.62 5.65 -7.88
CA ARG A 148 -1.45 5.42 -8.73
C ARG A 148 -0.56 6.66 -8.80
N GLY A 149 -1.13 7.85 -8.97
CA GLY A 149 -0.40 9.12 -8.93
C GLY A 149 0.36 9.32 -7.62
N ILE A 150 -0.24 8.97 -6.47
CA ILE A 150 0.38 9.04 -5.16
C ILE A 150 1.57 8.07 -5.05
N PHE A 151 1.35 6.81 -5.45
CA PHE A 151 2.41 5.80 -5.48
C PHE A 151 3.61 6.26 -6.33
N LEU A 152 3.34 6.70 -7.56
CA LEU A 152 4.38 7.19 -8.47
C LEU A 152 5.07 8.47 -7.97
N GLY A 153 4.34 9.32 -7.23
CA GLY A 153 4.91 10.46 -6.53
C GLY A 153 6.01 10.06 -5.56
N ALA A 154 5.75 9.05 -4.72
CA ALA A 154 6.74 8.51 -3.80
C ALA A 154 7.89 7.80 -4.53
N CYS A 155 7.61 7.02 -5.58
CA CYS A 155 8.65 6.38 -6.39
C CYS A 155 9.63 7.40 -6.98
N ARG A 156 9.13 8.53 -7.51
CA ARG A 156 9.97 9.61 -8.05
C ARG A 156 10.88 10.23 -7.00
N ARG A 157 10.42 10.37 -5.74
CA ARG A 157 11.25 10.90 -4.65
C ARG A 157 12.43 10.00 -4.32
N LEU A 158 12.27 8.69 -4.51
CA LEU A 158 13.32 7.69 -4.27
C LEU A 158 14.11 7.31 -5.52
N GLY A 159 13.82 7.90 -6.69
CA GLY A 159 14.48 7.52 -7.94
C GLY A 159 14.16 6.09 -8.39
N ILE A 160 12.98 5.57 -8.02
CA ILE A 160 12.53 4.23 -8.40
C ILE A 160 11.98 4.29 -9.83
N ASP A 161 12.59 3.50 -10.73
CA ASP A 161 12.15 3.37 -12.11
C ASP A 161 10.96 2.41 -12.21
N TYR A 162 9.95 2.84 -12.97
CA TYR A 162 8.71 2.11 -13.15
C TYR A 162 8.20 2.22 -14.58
N HIS A 163 7.34 1.29 -14.97
CA HIS A 163 6.65 1.31 -16.26
C HIS A 163 5.21 0.82 -16.10
N TYR A 164 4.27 1.42 -16.82
CA TYR A 164 2.89 0.91 -16.89
C TYR A 164 2.82 -0.31 -17.81
N ASN A 165 2.65 -1.51 -17.25
CA ASN A 165 2.43 -2.71 -18.06
C ASN A 165 0.96 -2.89 -18.47
N GLN A 166 0.03 -2.22 -17.77
CA GLN A 166 -1.39 -2.14 -18.10
C GLN A 166 -1.94 -0.77 -17.62
N PRO A 167 -3.14 -0.33 -18.06
CA PRO A 167 -3.68 0.99 -17.66
C PRO A 167 -3.79 1.22 -16.15
N THR A 168 -3.94 0.15 -15.36
CA THR A 168 -4.09 0.17 -13.90
C THR A 168 -2.94 -0.50 -13.15
N SER A 169 -1.92 -1.01 -13.86
CA SER A 169 -0.83 -1.79 -13.28
C SER A 169 0.51 -1.17 -13.61
N ILE A 170 1.32 -0.98 -12.58
CA ILE A 170 2.67 -0.44 -12.62
C ILE A 170 3.64 -1.58 -12.29
N SER A 171 4.68 -1.69 -13.08
CA SER A 171 5.74 -2.68 -12.96
C SER A 171 7.06 -2.01 -12.60
N ILE A 172 7.79 -2.59 -11.65
CA ILE A 172 9.14 -2.18 -11.25
C ILE A 172 10.05 -3.40 -11.39
N ALA A 173 10.96 -3.35 -12.36
CA ALA A 173 11.80 -4.49 -12.76
C ALA A 173 13.29 -4.14 -12.89
N ARG A 174 13.66 -2.85 -12.87
CA ARG A 174 15.07 -2.44 -12.94
C ARG A 174 15.78 -2.90 -11.68
N ARG A 175 16.92 -3.58 -11.83
CA ARG A 175 17.66 -4.22 -10.73
C ARG A 175 17.88 -3.29 -9.53
N GLU A 176 18.30 -2.06 -9.78
CA GLU A 176 18.57 -1.05 -8.73
C GLU A 176 17.29 -0.65 -7.98
N SER A 177 16.19 -0.42 -8.69
CA SER A 177 14.90 -0.08 -8.10
C SER A 177 14.29 -1.24 -7.32
N VAL A 178 14.47 -2.48 -7.80
CA VAL A 178 14.02 -3.67 -7.08
C VAL A 178 14.85 -3.90 -5.82
N ALA A 179 16.17 -3.75 -5.88
CA ALA A 179 17.04 -3.85 -4.71
C ALA A 179 16.69 -2.77 -3.66
N LEU A 180 16.37 -1.56 -4.10
CA LEU A 180 15.91 -0.50 -3.22
C LEU A 180 14.56 -0.86 -2.55
N LEU A 181 13.58 -1.35 -3.31
CA LEU A 181 12.32 -1.84 -2.74
C LEU A 181 12.54 -3.02 -1.77
N ASP A 182 13.43 -3.95 -2.09
CA ASP A 182 13.76 -5.09 -1.22
C ASP A 182 14.30 -4.62 0.14
N SER A 183 15.01 -3.49 0.20
CA SER A 183 15.59 -2.96 1.44
C SER A 183 14.57 -2.48 2.47
N PHE A 184 13.35 -2.13 2.05
CA PHE A 184 12.32 -1.58 2.95
C PHE A 184 10.91 -2.15 2.76
N VAL A 185 10.64 -2.89 1.68
CA VAL A 185 9.40 -3.67 1.49
C VAL A 185 9.68 -5.13 1.73
N GLY A 186 10.66 -5.69 1.03
CA GLY A 186 10.97 -7.11 1.07
C GLY A 186 9.84 -8.00 0.51
N PRO A 187 9.96 -9.32 0.65
CA PRO A 187 8.88 -10.26 0.35
C PRO A 187 7.73 -10.11 1.36
N LYS A 188 6.49 -10.32 0.91
CA LYS A 188 5.32 -10.31 1.80
C LYS A 188 5.37 -11.50 2.75
N SER A 189 5.14 -11.25 4.04
CA SER A 189 5.03 -12.26 5.11
C SER A 189 3.92 -11.92 6.10
#